data_AF-A0A6N8SC40-F1
#
_entry.id   AF-A0A6N8SC40-F1
#
_cell.length_a   1.000
_cell.length_b   1.000
_cell.length_c   1.000
_cell.angle_alpha   90.00
_cell.angle_beta   90.00
_cell.angle_gamma   90.00
#
_symmetry.space_group_name_H-M   'P 1'
#
loop_
_entity.id
_entity.type
_entity.pdbx_description
1 polymer ?
#
loop_
_entity_poly.entity_id
_entity_poly.type
_entity_poly.pdbx_seq_one_letter_code
_entity_poly.pdbx_strand_id
1 'polypeptide(L)'
;MAACAFASLAMQGRAQTFHLAMILLIFFAGGVLAWIVALPMARLLTRRRSAETRFAAHFALLSLGTIAATAFLFAMDYRLFYAQWHHPFGTRIWAYQFVFTAVGAVYQFLVMGLRLYLPVGLPILAGASLWLARSMPPHMPPHMR
;
A
#
# COMPACT_ATOMS: atom_id res chain seq x y z
N MET A 1 4.02 7.91 1.61
CA MET A 1 4.51 6.54 1.87
C MET A 1 6.04 6.48 1.91
N ALA A 2 6.76 6.89 0.87
CA ALA A 2 8.23 6.97 0.90
C ALA A 2 8.79 7.79 2.07
N ALA A 3 8.22 8.98 2.36
CA ALA A 3 8.64 9.77 3.52
C ALA A 3 8.46 9.03 4.86
N CYS A 4 7.37 8.25 5.02
CA CYS A 4 7.16 7.43 6.22
C CYS A 4 8.23 6.34 6.34
N ALA A 5 8.54 5.66 5.23
CA ALA A 5 9.58 4.64 5.17
C ALA A 5 10.96 5.22 5.49
N PHE A 6 11.30 6.38 4.91
CA PHE A 6 12.54 7.09 5.23
C PHE A 6 12.62 7.45 6.71
N ALA A 7 11.56 8.04 7.27
CA ALA A 7 11.52 8.39 8.69
C ALA A 7 11.71 7.16 9.59
N SER A 8 11.01 6.06 9.31
CA SER A 8 11.15 4.81 10.06
C SER A 8 12.56 4.23 9.95
N LEU A 9 13.18 4.25 8.76
CA LEU A 9 14.56 3.84 8.56
C LEU A 9 15.55 4.74 9.31
N ALA A 10 15.34 6.05 9.30
CA ALA A 10 16.17 7.00 10.03
C ALA A 10 16.09 6.77 11.54
N MET A 11 14.89 6.56 12.08
CA MET A 11 14.68 6.22 13.49
C MET A 11 15.35 4.90 13.89
N GLN A 12 15.50 3.97 12.96
CA GLN A 12 16.19 2.69 13.17
C GLN A 12 17.71 2.78 12.94
N GLY A 13 18.26 3.95 12.59
CA GLY A 13 19.67 4.11 12.22
C GLY A 13 20.05 3.43 10.90
N ARG A 14 19.07 3.13 10.03
CA ARG A 14 19.21 2.34 8.80
C ARG A 14 19.04 3.16 7.51
N ALA A 15 19.03 4.49 7.62
CA ALA A 15 18.87 5.36 6.45
C ALA A 15 20.06 5.25 5.47
N GLN A 16 21.27 4.96 5.95
CA GLN A 16 22.47 4.83 5.12
C GLN A 16 22.63 3.41 4.56
N THR A 17 21.66 2.95 3.75
CA THR A 17 21.69 1.62 3.12
C THR A 17 21.81 1.74 1.60
N PHE A 18 22.55 0.82 0.98
CA PHE A 18 22.69 0.72 -0.49
C PHE A 18 21.34 0.58 -1.21
N HIS A 19 20.34 0.02 -0.55
CA HIS A 19 19.02 -0.20 -1.14
C HIS A 19 18.03 0.94 -0.88
N LEU A 20 18.45 2.04 -0.25
CA LEU A 20 17.53 3.11 0.20
C LEU A 20 16.68 3.61 -0.96
N ALA A 21 17.31 3.99 -2.07
CA ALA A 21 16.60 4.56 -3.22
C ALA A 21 15.52 3.60 -3.75
N MET A 22 15.82 2.31 -3.87
CA MET A 22 14.86 1.30 -4.35
C MET A 22 13.72 1.10 -3.35
N ILE A 23 14.02 1.04 -2.05
CA ILE A 23 13.00 0.95 -1.00
C ILE A 23 12.05 2.16 -1.10
N LEU A 24 12.59 3.37 -1.17
CA LEU A 24 11.77 4.58 -1.25
C LEU A 24 10.92 4.61 -2.53
N LEU A 25 11.48 4.16 -3.67
CA LEU A 25 10.75 4.05 -4.93
C LEU A 25 9.58 3.07 -4.83
N ILE A 26 9.79 1.87 -4.28
CA ILE A 26 8.74 0.86 -4.11
C ILE A 26 7.62 1.38 -3.20
N PHE A 27 7.97 2.02 -2.09
CA PHE A 27 6.99 2.61 -1.17
C PHE A 27 6.25 3.81 -1.78
N PHE A 28 6.94 4.64 -2.56
CA PHE A 28 6.32 5.73 -3.30
C PHE A 28 5.32 5.20 -4.33
N ALA A 29 5.77 4.33 -5.23
CA ALA A 29 4.97 3.76 -6.30
C ALA A 29 3.76 2.99 -5.77
N GLY A 30 3.94 2.18 -4.71
CA GLY A 30 2.82 1.48 -4.10
C GLY A 30 1.77 2.41 -3.49
N GLY A 31 2.20 3.51 -2.87
CA GLY A 31 1.29 4.55 -2.40
C GLY A 31 0.54 5.27 -3.53
N VAL A 32 1.21 5.56 -4.65
CA VAL A 32 0.60 6.18 -5.83
C VAL A 32 -0.42 5.25 -6.47
N LEU A 33 -0.07 3.98 -6.70
CA LEU A 33 -0.97 2.97 -7.25
C LEU A 33 -2.21 2.78 -6.37
N ALA A 34 -2.00 2.66 -5.07
CA ALA A 34 -3.09 2.56 -4.11
C ALA A 34 -3.99 3.79 -4.16
N TRP A 35 -3.42 5.00 -4.22
CA TRP A 35 -4.21 6.23 -4.31
C TRP A 35 -5.09 6.28 -5.56
N ILE A 36 -4.52 5.95 -6.73
CA ILE A 36 -5.24 5.96 -8.03
C ILE A 36 -6.44 5.00 -7.99
N VAL A 37 -6.32 3.85 -7.33
CA VAL A 37 -7.38 2.82 -7.31
C VAL A 37 -8.33 2.98 -6.12
N ALA A 38 -7.80 3.13 -4.91
CA ALA A 38 -8.58 3.13 -3.68
C ALA A 38 -9.41 4.40 -3.51
N LEU A 39 -8.92 5.56 -3.95
CA LEU A 39 -9.64 6.83 -3.80
C LEU A 39 -10.96 6.87 -4.59
N PRO A 40 -11.00 6.61 -5.92
CA PRO A 40 -12.28 6.60 -6.64
C PRO A 40 -13.22 5.52 -6.12
N MET A 41 -12.69 4.35 -5.73
CA MET A 41 -13.48 3.27 -5.14
C MET A 41 -14.11 3.69 -3.80
N ALA A 42 -13.34 4.28 -2.89
CA ALA A 42 -13.85 4.76 -1.60
C ALA A 42 -14.93 5.84 -1.79
N ARG A 43 -14.72 6.77 -2.72
CA ARG A 43 -15.71 7.80 -3.07
C ARG A 43 -16.98 7.18 -3.64
N LEU A 44 -16.88 6.21 -4.55
CA LEU A 44 -18.02 5.52 -5.14
C LEU A 44 -18.86 4.80 -4.08
N LEU A 45 -18.21 4.06 -3.19
CA LEU A 45 -18.88 3.27 -2.15
C LEU A 45 -19.56 4.14 -1.07
N THR A 46 -19.12 5.39 -0.88
CA THR A 46 -19.55 6.22 0.25
C THR A 46 -20.31 7.50 -0.11
N ARG A 47 -20.68 7.70 -1.38
CA ARG A 47 -21.38 8.90 -1.89
C ARG A 47 -22.58 9.34 -1.03
N ARG A 48 -23.36 8.40 -0.50
CA ARG A 48 -24.58 8.66 0.30
C ARG A 48 -24.49 8.12 1.72
N ARG A 49 -23.28 8.00 2.27
CA ARG A 49 -23.03 7.44 3.61
C ARG A 49 -22.63 8.54 4.59
N SER A 50 -22.73 8.23 5.89
CA SER A 50 -22.31 9.10 6.97
C SER A 50 -20.81 9.41 6.94
N ALA A 51 -20.38 10.43 7.68
CA ALA A 51 -18.97 10.84 7.76
C ALA A 51 -18.07 9.72 8.33
N GLU A 52 -18.57 8.97 9.31
CA GLU A 52 -17.87 7.84 9.94
C GLU A 52 -17.65 6.72 8.92
N THR A 53 -18.68 6.39 8.14
CA THR A 53 -18.59 5.36 7.08
C THR A 53 -17.61 5.79 5.98
N ARG A 54 -17.62 7.07 5.61
CA ARG A 54 -16.67 7.65 4.66
C ARG A 54 -15.24 7.52 5.18
N PHE A 55 -14.99 7.91 6.42
CA PHE A 55 -13.69 7.78 7.06
C PHE A 55 -13.22 6.32 7.06
N ALA A 56 -14.05 5.40 7.53
CA ALA A 56 -13.72 3.97 7.59
C ALA A 56 -13.39 3.40 6.20
N ALA A 57 -14.16 3.75 5.17
CA ALA A 57 -13.90 3.29 3.81
C ALA A 57 -12.58 3.84 3.24
N HIS A 58 -12.31 5.14 3.43
CA HIS A 58 -11.06 5.74 2.97
C HIS A 58 -9.86 5.13 3.71
N PHE A 59 -9.96 5.01 5.04
CA PHE A 59 -8.91 4.43 5.86
C PHE A 59 -8.65 2.97 5.48
N ALA A 60 -9.69 2.14 5.39
CA ALA A 60 -9.53 0.73 5.04
C ALA A 60 -8.99 0.54 3.62
N LEU A 61 -9.57 1.20 2.62
CA LEU A 61 -9.17 1.00 1.22
C LEU A 61 -7.78 1.57 0.93
N LEU A 62 -7.43 2.74 1.50
CA LEU A 62 -6.08 3.27 1.34
C LEU A 62 -5.06 2.43 2.12
N SER A 63 -5.41 1.90 3.31
CA SER A 63 -4.54 0.99 4.07
C SER A 63 -4.26 -0.30 3.30
N LEU A 64 -5.32 -1.06 3.00
CA LEU A 64 -5.19 -2.35 2.30
C LEU A 64 -4.62 -2.15 0.90
N GLY A 65 -5.07 -1.13 0.18
CA GLY A 65 -4.57 -0.81 -1.15
C GLY A 65 -3.07 -0.51 -1.15
N THR A 66 -2.59 0.28 -0.18
CA THR A 66 -1.15 0.60 -0.06
C THR A 66 -0.35 -0.65 0.27
N ILE A 67 -0.80 -1.44 1.23
CA ILE A 67 -0.13 -2.68 1.63
C ILE A 67 -0.06 -3.65 0.45
N ALA A 68 -1.19 -3.88 -0.24
CA ALA A 68 -1.27 -4.80 -1.37
C ALA A 68 -0.41 -4.33 -2.56
N ALA A 69 -0.49 -3.04 -2.92
CA ALA A 69 0.28 -2.49 -4.04
C ALA A 69 1.78 -2.51 -3.75
N THR A 70 2.21 -2.11 -2.56
CA THR A 70 3.64 -2.14 -2.19
C THR A 70 4.15 -3.58 -2.06
N ALA A 71 3.37 -4.50 -1.47
CA ALA A 71 3.73 -5.92 -1.40
C ALA A 71 3.87 -6.54 -2.80
N PHE A 72 2.98 -6.21 -3.72
CA PHE A 72 3.04 -6.65 -5.11
C PHE A 72 4.31 -6.13 -5.80
N LEU A 73 4.61 -4.83 -5.71
CA LEU A 73 5.81 -4.25 -6.30
C LEU A 73 7.09 -4.88 -5.72
N PHE A 74 7.14 -5.05 -4.40
CA PHE A 74 8.23 -5.74 -3.73
C PHE A 74 8.38 -7.18 -4.22
N ALA A 75 7.27 -7.92 -4.35
CA ALA A 75 7.30 -9.30 -4.84
C ALA A 75 7.78 -9.40 -6.29
N MET A 76 7.46 -8.41 -7.14
CA MET A 76 7.94 -8.36 -8.52
C MET A 76 9.45 -8.05 -8.59
N ASP A 77 9.93 -7.09 -7.80
CA ASP A 77 11.36 -6.78 -7.69
C ASP A 77 12.16 -7.99 -7.16
N TYR A 78 11.65 -8.61 -6.08
CA TYR A 78 12.23 -9.82 -5.52
C TYR A 78 12.25 -10.97 -6.53
N ARG A 79 11.14 -11.22 -7.22
CA ARG A 79 11.05 -12.24 -8.27
C ARG A 79 12.00 -11.96 -9.43
N LEU A 80 12.21 -10.71 -9.83
CA LEU A 80 13.15 -10.34 -10.89
C LEU A 80 14.58 -10.68 -10.50
N PHE A 81 14.97 -10.41 -9.26
CA PHE A 81 16.28 -10.82 -8.73
C PHE A 81 16.46 -12.34 -8.79
N TYR A 82 15.44 -13.10 -8.38
CA TYR A 82 15.52 -14.57 -8.37
C TYR A 82 15.31 -15.24 -9.73
N ALA A 83 14.85 -14.51 -10.75
CA ALA A 83 14.48 -15.09 -12.05
C ALA A 83 15.62 -15.83 -12.75
N GLN A 84 16.88 -15.47 -12.48
CA GLN A 84 18.06 -16.15 -13.05
C GLN A 84 18.22 -17.62 -12.60
N TRP A 85 17.62 -17.99 -11.47
CA TRP A 85 17.59 -19.38 -10.97
C TRP A 85 16.28 -20.11 -11.31
N HIS A 86 15.38 -19.46 -12.06
CA HIS A 86 14.12 -20.05 -12.46
C HIS A 86 14.24 -20.80 -13.79
N HIS A 87 13.38 -21.81 -13.97
CA HIS A 87 13.19 -22.47 -15.26
C HIS A 87 12.67 -21.48 -16.32
N PRO A 88 12.80 -21.78 -17.63
CA PRO A 88 12.23 -20.94 -18.67
C PRO A 88 10.72 -20.70 -18.49
N PHE A 89 10.30 -19.49 -18.86
CA PHE A 89 8.91 -19.05 -18.80
C PHE A 89 7.98 -20.03 -19.54
N GLY A 90 6.77 -20.23 -19.00
CA GLY A 90 5.76 -21.09 -19.60
C GLY A 90 5.86 -22.57 -19.23
N THR A 91 6.92 -22.99 -18.51
CA THR A 91 6.99 -24.35 -17.96
C THR A 91 6.19 -24.49 -16.66
N ARG A 92 5.74 -25.72 -16.34
CA ARG A 92 5.05 -26.00 -15.06
C ARG A 92 5.93 -25.67 -13.86
N ILE A 93 7.23 -25.98 -13.94
CA ILE A 93 8.21 -25.69 -12.88
C ILE A 93 8.32 -24.18 -12.67
N TRP A 94 8.45 -23.39 -13.74
CA TRP A 94 8.48 -21.94 -13.65
C TRP A 94 7.23 -21.39 -12.96
N ALA A 95 6.04 -21.93 -13.23
CA ALA A 95 4.81 -21.48 -12.60
C ALA A 95 4.83 -21.71 -11.07
N TYR A 96 5.30 -22.88 -10.62
CA TYR A 96 5.49 -23.13 -9.19
C TYR A 96 6.51 -22.17 -8.57
N GLN A 97 7.67 -22.01 -9.20
CA GLN A 97 8.71 -21.11 -8.69
C GLN A 97 8.20 -19.66 -8.61
N PHE A 98 7.51 -19.18 -9.63
CA PHE A 98 6.89 -17.85 -9.63
C PHE A 98 5.92 -17.66 -8.46
N VAL A 99 5.01 -18.62 -8.24
CA VAL A 99 4.02 -18.53 -7.15
C VAL A 99 4.69 -18.56 -5.79
N PHE A 100 5.55 -19.55 -5.51
CA PHE A 100 6.17 -19.68 -4.20
C PHE A 100 7.15 -18.55 -3.88
N THR A 101 7.92 -18.08 -4.85
CA THR A 101 8.79 -16.90 -4.68
C THR A 101 7.97 -15.63 -4.43
N ALA A 102 6.89 -15.40 -5.18
CA ALA A 102 6.03 -14.24 -4.97
C ALA A 102 5.34 -14.28 -3.59
N VAL A 103 4.78 -15.42 -3.20
CA VAL A 103 4.13 -15.60 -1.88
C VAL A 103 5.13 -15.41 -0.74
N GLY A 104 6.34 -15.99 -0.86
CA GLY A 104 7.42 -15.79 0.10
C GLY A 104 7.82 -14.32 0.24
N ALA A 105 7.92 -13.61 -0.88
CA ALA A 105 8.23 -12.18 -0.89
C ALA A 105 7.11 -11.34 -0.25
N VAL A 106 5.84 -11.65 -0.51
CA VAL A 106 4.70 -10.99 0.14
C VAL A 106 4.76 -11.21 1.65
N TYR A 107 4.97 -12.43 2.11
CA TYR A 107 5.13 -12.72 3.55
C TYR A 107 6.30 -11.93 4.15
N GLN A 108 7.45 -11.91 3.48
CA GLN A 108 8.63 -11.16 3.90
C GLN A 108 8.33 -9.66 4.05
N PHE A 109 7.61 -9.08 3.08
CA PHE A 109 7.15 -7.69 3.14
C PHE A 109 6.20 -7.45 4.30
N LEU A 110 5.24 -8.35 4.56
CA LEU A 110 4.33 -8.19 5.69
C LEU A 110 5.07 -8.21 7.04
N VAL A 111 6.09 -9.05 7.20
CA VAL A 111 6.82 -9.13 8.47
C VAL A 111 7.75 -7.91 8.68
N MET A 112 8.46 -7.49 7.63
CA MET A 112 9.50 -6.45 7.72
C MET A 112 9.10 -5.11 7.12
N GLY A 113 8.51 -5.12 5.93
CA GLY A 113 8.10 -3.90 5.20
C GLY A 113 6.99 -3.13 5.90
N LEU A 114 6.00 -3.80 6.50
CA LEU A 114 4.93 -3.12 7.25
C LEU A 114 5.45 -2.22 8.36
N ARG A 115 6.57 -2.61 9.01
CA ARG A 115 7.20 -1.83 10.07
C ARG A 115 7.70 -0.48 9.58
N LEU A 116 8.00 -0.33 8.30
CA LEU A 116 8.43 0.93 7.70
C LEU A 116 7.27 1.91 7.49
N TYR A 117 6.01 1.46 7.55
CA TYR A 117 4.89 2.39 7.67
C TYR A 117 4.70 2.89 9.09
N LEU A 118 5.25 2.24 10.11
CA LEU A 118 5.06 2.62 11.51
C LEU A 118 6.32 3.29 12.09
N PRO A 119 6.18 4.19 13.07
CA PRO A 119 4.91 4.68 13.66
C PRO A 119 4.21 5.78 12.84
N VAL A 120 4.88 6.38 11.86
CA VAL A 120 4.48 7.67 11.25
C VAL A 120 3.32 7.56 10.25
N GLY A 121 3.27 6.46 9.50
CA GLY A 121 2.30 6.29 8.41
C GLY A 121 0.86 6.13 8.88
N LEU A 122 0.61 5.51 10.04
CA LEU A 122 -0.74 5.30 10.55
C LEU A 122 -1.45 6.61 10.94
N PRO A 123 -0.84 7.53 11.72
CA PRO A 123 -1.40 8.86 11.96
C PRO A 123 -1.62 9.67 10.69
N ILE A 124 -0.67 9.66 9.75
CA ILE A 124 -0.81 10.39 8.46
C ILE A 124 -2.00 9.84 7.68
N LEU A 125 -2.14 8.52 7.62
CA LEU A 125 -3.23 7.87 6.90
C LEU A 125 -4.59 8.14 7.54
N ALA A 126 -4.67 8.12 8.87
CA ALA A 126 -5.88 8.50 9.60
C ALA A 126 -6.25 9.96 9.32
N GLY A 127 -5.29 10.89 9.43
CA GLY A 127 -5.50 12.31 9.12
C GLY A 127 -5.97 12.54 7.68
N ALA A 128 -5.31 11.92 6.70
CA ALA A 128 -5.68 12.00 5.29
C ALA A 128 -7.09 11.44 5.03
N SER A 129 -7.43 10.32 5.66
CA SER A 129 -8.76 9.68 5.54
C SER A 129 -9.86 10.55 6.13
N LEU A 130 -9.59 11.22 7.26
CA LEU A 130 -10.52 12.14 7.89
C LEU A 130 -10.74 13.39 7.03
N TRP A 131 -9.67 13.94 6.47
CA TRP A 131 -9.75 15.07 5.54
C TRP A 131 -10.62 14.70 4.32
N LEU A 132 -10.36 13.56 3.67
CA LEU A 132 -11.12 13.09 2.52
C LEU A 132 -12.60 12.83 2.84
N ALA A 133 -12.90 12.28 4.02
CA ALA A 133 -14.27 12.04 4.46
C ALA A 133 -15.08 13.35 4.61
N ARG A 134 -14.41 14.42 5.08
CA ARG A 134 -15.00 15.75 5.29
C ARG A 134 -15.12 16.57 4.01
N SER A 135 -14.25 16.35 3.02
CA SER A 135 -14.30 17.07 1.73
C SER A 135 -15.47 16.66 0.83
N MET A 136 -16.22 15.61 1.17
CA MET A 136 -17.38 15.18 0.39
C MET A 136 -18.68 15.88 0.85
N PRO A 137 -19.58 16.26 -0.07
CA PRO A 137 -20.84 16.94 0.28
C PRO A 137 -21.63 16.19 1.35
N PRO A 138 -22.25 16.89 2.32
CA PRO A 138 -23.09 16.26 3.33
C PRO A 138 -24.19 15.43 2.68
N HIS A 139 -24.48 14.25 3.24
CA HIS A 139 -25.67 13.52 2.84
C HIS A 139 -26.89 14.24 3.43
N MET A 140 -27.61 15.00 2.61
CA MET A 140 -28.94 15.52 2.99
C MET A 140 -29.98 14.41 2.77
N PRO A 141 -30.71 14.00 3.82
CA PRO A 141 -31.78 13.04 3.67
C PRO A 141 -32.97 13.65 2.90
N PRO A 142 -33.78 12.82 2.20
CA PRO A 142 -34.81 13.29 1.29
C PRO A 142 -35.94 14.09 1.93
N HIS A 143 -36.11 14.04 3.26
CA HIS A 143 -37.15 14.77 4.00
C HIS A 143 -36.76 16.21 4.41
N MET A 144 -35.59 16.70 3.99
CA MET A 144 -35.12 18.07 4.25
C MET A 144 -34.96 18.91 2.96
N ARG A 145 -35.69 18.55 1.89
CA ARG A 145 -35.76 19.31 0.63
C ARG A 145 -37.13 19.92 0.42
#